data_AF-A0A4R8KY09-F1
#
_entry.id   AF-A0A4R8KY09-F1
#
_cell.length_a   1.000
_cell.length_b   1.000
_cell.length_c   1.000
_cell.angle_alpha   90.00
_cell.angle_beta   90.00
_cell.angle_gamma   90.00
#
_symmetry.space_group_name_H-M   'P 1'
#
loop_
_entity.id
_entity.type
_entity.pdbx_description
1 polymer ?
#
loop_
_entity_poly.entity_id
_entity_poly.type
_entity_poly.pdbx_seq_one_letter_code
_entity_poly.pdbx_strand_id
1 'polypeptide(L)'
;MQHQALYALAGSLNSLFIVVSLLGLWSQLQKIWRRKHDAGIGAGKTTDILSINQFTVSFLAYCAFFVYGYSITPFNHYIVWPRLIASLIALAILYEIARDRRSLASRNALLACMLLLCAGVAGLAFGPTFSDEKRVISQSLIVAVTVLLAQGYAHQIRLIWRSGKTGAVSLKMSQFILAMDISTIFFACVMGLKTGWPLLLLACVSATTKLIIMWLFRWEKTSPAAQVKRQAPA
;
A
#
# COMPACT_ATOMS: atom_id res chain seq x y z
N MET A 1 -34.26 -3.53 -1.13
CA MET A 1 -33.59 -3.92 -2.39
C MET A 1 -32.51 -2.93 -2.84
N GLN A 2 -32.76 -1.62 -2.89
CA GLN A 2 -31.73 -0.62 -3.29
C GLN A 2 -30.43 -0.68 -2.48
N HIS A 3 -30.50 -0.90 -1.16
CA HIS A 3 -29.30 -0.95 -0.30
C HIS A 3 -28.38 -2.16 -0.60
N GLN A 4 -28.96 -3.32 -0.95
CA GLN A 4 -28.18 -4.51 -1.32
C GLN A 4 -27.53 -4.38 -2.70
N ALA A 5 -28.26 -3.82 -3.67
CA ALA A 5 -27.71 -3.54 -5.00
C ALA A 5 -26.54 -2.54 -4.92
N LEU A 6 -26.69 -1.49 -4.11
CA LEU A 6 -25.66 -0.46 -3.92
C LEU A 6 -24.44 -0.99 -3.16
N TYR A 7 -24.64 -1.89 -2.18
CA TYR A 7 -23.55 -2.60 -1.50
C TYR A 7 -22.78 -3.52 -2.45
N ALA A 8 -23.49 -4.30 -3.29
CA ALA A 8 -22.87 -5.17 -4.28
C ALA A 8 -22.10 -4.38 -5.35
N LEU A 9 -22.64 -3.23 -5.79
CA LEU A 9 -21.99 -2.32 -6.73
C LEU A 9 -20.73 -1.71 -6.12
N ALA A 10 -20.82 -1.17 -4.91
CA ALA A 10 -19.70 -0.56 -4.20
C ALA A 10 -18.59 -1.58 -3.91
N GLY A 11 -18.95 -2.79 -3.49
CA GLY A 11 -18.02 -3.89 -3.27
C GLY A 11 -17.35 -4.34 -4.57
N SER A 12 -18.12 -4.51 -5.65
CA SER A 12 -17.58 -4.93 -6.95
C SER A 12 -16.67 -3.87 -7.58
N LEU A 13 -17.03 -2.58 -7.49
CA LEU A 13 -16.19 -1.47 -7.92
C LEU A 13 -14.88 -1.44 -7.13
N ASN A 14 -14.96 -1.55 -5.80
CA ASN A 14 -13.77 -1.59 -4.95
C ASN A 14 -12.87 -2.78 -5.31
N SER A 15 -13.43 -3.98 -5.46
CA SER A 15 -12.67 -5.16 -5.90
C SER A 15 -12.05 -4.96 -7.28
N LEU A 16 -12.77 -4.35 -8.24
CA LEU A 16 -12.24 -4.05 -9.57
C LEU A 16 -11.02 -3.12 -9.48
N PHE A 17 -11.11 -2.03 -8.70
CA PHE A 17 -9.98 -1.12 -8.51
C PHE A 17 -8.81 -1.79 -7.77
N ILE A 18 -9.08 -2.70 -6.83
CA ILE A 18 -8.01 -3.47 -6.19
C ILE A 18 -7.35 -4.42 -7.22
N VAL A 19 -8.12 -5.10 -8.08
CA VAL A 19 -7.57 -5.93 -9.16
C VAL A 19 -6.76 -5.11 -10.16
N VAL A 20 -7.22 -3.93 -10.55
CA VAL A 20 -6.44 -3.02 -11.40
C VAL A 20 -5.16 -2.58 -10.69
N SER A 21 -5.21 -2.32 -9.38
CA SER A 21 -4.01 -2.00 -8.59
C SER A 21 -3.02 -3.18 -8.52
N LEU A 22 -3.54 -4.42 -8.45
CA LEU A 22 -2.75 -5.65 -8.49
C LEU A 22 -2.01 -5.80 -9.81
N LEU A 23 -2.68 -5.54 -10.94
CA LEU A 23 -2.04 -5.54 -12.26
C LEU A 23 -0.94 -4.48 -12.35
N GLY A 24 -1.15 -3.31 -11.73
CA GLY A 24 -0.13 -2.27 -11.62
C GLY A 24 1.10 -2.73 -10.83
N LEU A 25 0.90 -3.42 -9.70
CA LEU A 25 1.99 -3.96 -8.87
C LEU A 25 2.71 -5.12 -9.55
N TRP A 26 1.95 -5.99 -10.22
CA TRP A 26 2.48 -7.09 -11.02
C TRP A 26 3.32 -6.59 -12.22
N SER A 27 2.85 -5.57 -12.92
CA SER A 27 3.62 -4.93 -14.00
C SER A 27 4.93 -4.33 -13.48
N GLN A 28 4.96 -3.80 -12.25
CA GLN A 28 6.22 -3.35 -11.63
C GLN A 28 7.16 -4.52 -11.36
N LEU A 29 6.66 -5.62 -10.81
CA LEU A 29 7.45 -6.83 -10.60
C LEU A 29 8.01 -7.39 -11.91
N GLN A 30 7.18 -7.49 -12.96
CA GLN A 30 7.62 -7.92 -14.30
C GLN A 30 8.69 -7.00 -14.88
N LYS A 31 8.59 -5.68 -14.68
CA LYS A 31 9.64 -4.73 -15.12
C LYS A 31 10.95 -4.95 -14.38
N ILE A 32 10.91 -5.28 -13.09
CA ILE A 32 12.10 -5.63 -12.31
C ILE A 32 12.74 -6.90 -12.89
N TRP A 33 11.95 -7.96 -13.10
CA TRP A 33 12.43 -9.21 -13.68
C TRP A 33 12.99 -9.05 -15.09
N ARG A 34 12.31 -8.28 -15.94
CA ARG A 34 12.76 -8.01 -17.31
C ARG A 34 14.06 -7.23 -17.33
N ARG A 35 14.19 -6.18 -16.51
CA ARG A 35 15.45 -5.44 -16.36
C ARG A 35 16.58 -6.29 -15.80
N LYS A 36 16.30 -7.26 -14.93
CA LYS A 36 17.30 -8.22 -14.42
C LYS A 36 17.75 -9.20 -15.50
N HIS A 37 16.83 -9.62 -16.37
CA HIS A 37 17.14 -10.47 -17.52
C HIS A 37 17.99 -9.70 -18.56
N ASP A 38 17.64 -8.44 -18.83
CA ASP A 38 18.39 -7.56 -19.75
C ASP A 38 19.74 -7.10 -19.14
N ALA A 39 19.82 -6.88 -17.83
CA ALA A 39 21.04 -6.51 -17.10
C ALA A 39 21.99 -7.69 -16.83
N GLY A 40 21.64 -8.90 -17.27
CA GLY A 40 22.57 -10.04 -17.33
C GLY A 40 23.84 -9.75 -18.17
N ILE A 41 23.89 -8.62 -18.90
CA ILE A 41 25.00 -8.21 -19.77
C ILE A 41 25.82 -7.02 -19.20
N GLY A 42 25.43 -6.35 -18.12
CA GLY A 42 26.19 -5.17 -17.65
C GLY A 42 25.83 -4.66 -16.26
N ALA A 43 26.85 -4.54 -15.41
CA ALA A 43 26.81 -4.16 -14.01
C ALA A 43 25.96 -2.90 -13.70
N GLY A 44 24.94 -3.07 -12.86
CA GLY A 44 24.21 -1.98 -12.21
C GLY A 44 23.11 -2.51 -11.27
N LYS A 45 23.05 -1.97 -10.05
CA LYS A 45 22.03 -2.29 -9.03
C LYS A 45 20.65 -1.89 -9.56
N THR A 46 19.94 -2.85 -10.15
CA THR A 46 18.73 -2.61 -10.93
C THR A 46 17.56 -2.14 -10.05
N THR A 47 17.65 -2.40 -8.74
CA THR A 47 16.66 -1.96 -7.74
C THR A 47 17.02 -0.67 -7.00
N ASP A 48 18.13 0.04 -7.28
CA ASP A 48 18.53 1.24 -6.52
C ASP A 48 17.50 2.37 -6.53
N ILE A 49 16.65 2.40 -7.56
CA ILE A 49 15.54 3.36 -7.64
C ILE A 49 14.36 2.95 -6.73
N LEU A 50 14.14 1.66 -6.41
CA LEU A 50 12.99 1.25 -5.62
C LEU A 50 13.13 1.64 -4.13
N SER A 51 12.13 2.31 -3.57
CA SER A 51 12.14 2.67 -2.15
C SER A 51 11.67 1.51 -1.28
N ILE A 52 12.58 0.92 -0.50
CA ILE A 52 12.27 -0.12 0.49
C ILE A 52 11.10 0.33 1.38
N ASN A 53 11.17 1.55 1.92
CA ASN A 53 10.11 2.11 2.78
C ASN A 53 8.76 2.16 2.07
N GLN A 54 8.72 2.55 0.79
CA GLN A 54 7.45 2.62 0.06
C GLN A 54 6.81 1.24 -0.08
N PHE A 55 7.59 0.20 -0.38
CA PHE A 55 7.07 -1.17 -0.50
C PHE A 55 6.72 -1.78 0.85
N THR A 56 7.50 -1.53 1.90
CA THR A 56 7.18 -1.96 3.28
C THR A 56 5.87 -1.32 3.77
N VAL A 57 5.69 -0.02 3.56
CA VAL A 57 4.48 0.70 3.94
C VAL A 57 3.27 0.22 3.13
N SER A 58 3.44 -0.04 1.83
CA SER A 58 2.38 -0.60 0.98
C SER A 58 2.02 -2.02 1.40
N PHE A 59 3.00 -2.85 1.75
CA PHE A 59 2.80 -4.19 2.30
C PHE A 59 1.98 -4.13 3.59
N LEU A 60 2.37 -3.28 4.55
CA LEU A 60 1.65 -3.13 5.82
C LEU A 60 0.19 -2.75 5.60
N ALA A 61 -0.07 -1.82 4.67
CA ALA A 61 -1.43 -1.44 4.27
C ALA A 61 -2.24 -2.65 3.77
N TYR A 62 -1.69 -3.43 2.85
CA TYR A 62 -2.37 -4.60 2.29
C TYR A 62 -2.60 -5.67 3.34
N CYS A 63 -1.60 -5.95 4.18
CA CYS A 63 -1.69 -6.93 5.25
C CYS A 63 -2.77 -6.55 6.29
N ALA A 64 -2.85 -5.28 6.67
CA ALA A 64 -3.86 -4.81 7.63
C ALA A 64 -5.29 -4.90 7.08
N PHE A 65 -5.48 -4.55 5.81
CA PHE A 65 -6.78 -4.71 5.17
C PHE A 65 -7.18 -6.17 5.00
N PHE A 66 -6.21 -7.05 4.73
CA PHE A 66 -6.44 -8.49 4.73
C PHE A 66 -6.93 -8.97 6.11
N VAL A 67 -6.23 -8.61 7.18
CA VAL A 67 -6.60 -9.02 8.56
C VAL A 67 -7.98 -8.50 8.94
N TYR A 68 -8.25 -7.24 8.64
CA TYR A 68 -9.54 -6.64 8.93
C TYR A 68 -10.68 -7.24 8.11
N GLY A 69 -10.45 -7.53 6.82
CA GLY A 69 -11.50 -8.05 5.92
C GLY A 69 -12.08 -9.38 6.38
N TYR A 70 -11.28 -10.24 7.03
CA TYR A 70 -11.77 -11.48 7.61
C TYR A 70 -12.27 -11.32 9.05
N SER A 71 -11.88 -10.23 9.74
CA SER A 71 -12.28 -9.95 11.11
C SER A 71 -13.65 -9.29 11.23
N ILE A 72 -14.14 -8.67 10.14
CA ILE A 72 -15.51 -8.14 10.09
C ILE A 72 -16.52 -9.26 9.83
N THR A 73 -17.65 -9.18 10.52
CA THR A 73 -18.82 -10.04 10.30
C THR A 73 -19.89 -9.27 9.51
N PRO A 74 -20.39 -9.82 8.39
CA PRO A 74 -20.00 -11.07 7.74
C PRO A 74 -18.63 -10.96 7.03
N PHE A 75 -17.96 -12.10 6.86
CA PHE A 75 -16.65 -12.19 6.20
C PHE A 75 -16.69 -11.53 4.82
N ASN A 76 -15.77 -10.59 4.59
CA ASN A 76 -15.78 -9.78 3.37
C ASN A 76 -14.76 -10.27 2.34
N HIS A 77 -15.15 -11.29 1.57
CA HIS A 77 -14.34 -11.90 0.51
C HIS A 77 -13.81 -10.88 -0.52
N TYR A 78 -14.55 -9.79 -0.76
CA TYR A 78 -14.18 -8.73 -1.71
C TYR A 78 -12.96 -7.91 -1.28
N ILE A 79 -12.67 -7.85 0.03
CA ILE A 79 -11.48 -7.19 0.58
C ILE A 79 -10.36 -8.19 0.79
N VAL A 80 -10.66 -9.36 1.36
CA VAL A 80 -9.65 -10.31 1.87
C VAL A 80 -8.72 -10.82 0.76
N TRP A 81 -9.26 -11.45 -0.27
CA TRP A 81 -8.46 -12.11 -1.30
C TRP A 81 -7.60 -11.15 -2.13
N PRO A 82 -8.14 -10.03 -2.63
CA PRO A 82 -7.33 -9.11 -3.41
C PRO A 82 -6.18 -8.50 -2.58
N ARG A 83 -6.40 -8.26 -1.29
CA ARG A 83 -5.38 -7.71 -0.38
C ARG A 83 -4.33 -8.73 0.02
N LEU A 84 -4.72 -10.01 0.19
CA LEU A 84 -3.77 -11.09 0.41
C LEU A 84 -2.81 -11.22 -0.79
N ILE A 85 -3.35 -11.26 -2.01
CA ILE A 85 -2.54 -11.31 -3.24
C ILE A 85 -1.63 -10.08 -3.32
N ALA A 86 -2.13 -8.89 -3.01
CA ALA A 86 -1.34 -7.66 -3.05
C ALA A 86 -0.18 -7.69 -2.05
N SER A 87 -0.41 -8.22 -0.84
CA SER A 87 0.62 -8.40 0.17
C SER A 87 1.68 -9.41 -0.26
N LEU A 88 1.30 -10.50 -0.94
CA LEU A 88 2.24 -11.49 -1.49
C LEU A 88 3.10 -10.89 -2.61
N ILE A 89 2.52 -10.14 -3.53
CA ILE A 89 3.28 -9.47 -4.59
C ILE A 89 4.23 -8.42 -3.99
N ALA A 90 3.77 -7.63 -3.02
CA ALA A 90 4.61 -6.65 -2.33
C ALA A 90 5.78 -7.33 -1.58
N LEU A 91 5.53 -8.48 -0.94
CA LEU A 91 6.56 -9.29 -0.28
C LEU A 91 7.57 -9.84 -1.29
N ALA A 92 7.12 -10.30 -2.46
CA ALA A 92 7.98 -10.76 -3.55
C ALA A 92 8.90 -9.62 -4.07
N ILE A 93 8.37 -8.40 -4.18
CA ILE A 93 9.19 -7.22 -4.54
C ILE A 93 10.23 -6.95 -3.45
N LEU A 94 9.86 -6.96 -2.17
CA LEU A 94 10.80 -6.80 -1.05
C LEU A 94 11.87 -7.90 -1.04
N TYR A 95 11.51 -9.12 -1.40
CA TYR A 95 12.45 -10.24 -1.53
C TYR A 95 13.48 -10.00 -2.62
N GLU A 96 13.05 -9.56 -3.81
CA GLU A 96 13.98 -9.21 -4.91
C GLU A 96 14.90 -8.04 -4.51
N ILE A 97 14.38 -7.03 -3.82
CA ILE A 97 15.19 -5.91 -3.31
C ILE A 97 16.21 -6.40 -2.27
N ALA A 98 15.81 -7.28 -1.36
CA ALA A 98 16.71 -7.83 -0.34
C ALA A 98 17.82 -8.70 -0.96
N ARG A 99 17.49 -9.45 -2.01
CA ARG A 99 18.44 -10.27 -2.77
C ARG A 99 19.45 -9.41 -3.55
N ASP A 100 18.99 -8.32 -4.16
CA ASP A 100 19.81 -7.41 -4.98
C ASP A 100 20.71 -6.51 -4.11
N ARG A 101 20.17 -5.84 -3.09
CA ARG A 101 20.92 -4.88 -2.27
C ARG A 101 21.76 -5.51 -1.16
N ARG A 102 21.44 -6.74 -0.73
CA ARG A 102 22.08 -7.46 0.41
C ARG A 102 22.26 -6.61 1.68
N SER A 103 21.41 -5.61 1.90
CA SER A 103 21.51 -4.71 3.05
C SER A 103 20.80 -5.30 4.27
N LEU A 104 21.28 -4.98 5.48
CA LEU A 104 20.62 -5.36 6.72
C LEU A 104 19.22 -4.75 6.83
N ALA A 105 19.04 -3.50 6.38
CA ALA A 105 17.74 -2.83 6.38
C ALA A 105 16.71 -3.57 5.50
N SER A 106 17.09 -3.97 4.28
CA SER A 106 16.20 -4.73 3.38
C SER A 106 15.86 -6.11 3.92
N ARG A 107 16.82 -6.79 4.56
CA ARG A 107 16.60 -8.10 5.20
C ARG A 107 15.63 -7.99 6.39
N ASN A 108 15.85 -7.03 7.27
CA ASN A 108 14.98 -6.82 8.43
C ASN A 108 13.57 -6.43 8.01
N ALA A 109 13.42 -5.55 7.01
CA ALA A 109 12.13 -5.19 6.46
C ALA A 109 11.39 -6.40 5.86
N LEU A 110 12.09 -7.24 5.10
CA LEU A 110 11.52 -8.47 4.53
C LEU A 110 11.07 -9.44 5.63
N LEU A 111 11.92 -9.69 6.63
CA LEU A 111 11.62 -10.60 7.74
C LEU A 111 10.42 -10.12 8.54
N ALA A 112 10.36 -8.83 8.89
CA ALA A 112 9.23 -8.25 9.58
C ALA A 112 7.92 -8.40 8.77
N CYS A 113 7.96 -8.13 7.46
CA CYS A 113 6.79 -8.29 6.59
C CYS A 113 6.36 -9.75 6.49
N MET A 114 7.30 -10.69 6.36
CA MET A 114 7.03 -12.12 6.29
C MET A 114 6.38 -12.62 7.59
N LEU A 115 6.92 -12.25 8.75
CA LEU A 115 6.36 -12.62 10.06
C LEU A 115 4.93 -12.08 10.22
N LEU A 116 4.69 -10.82 9.83
CA LEU A 116 3.35 -10.23 9.88
C LEU A 116 2.35 -10.93 8.95
N LEU A 117 2.79 -11.34 7.76
CA LEU A 117 1.93 -12.10 6.84
C LEU A 117 1.57 -13.47 7.44
N CYS A 118 2.55 -14.18 7.98
CA CYS A 118 2.33 -15.47 8.63
C CYS A 118 1.37 -15.33 9.81
N ALA A 119 1.54 -14.32 10.65
CA ALA A 119 0.62 -14.01 11.75
C ALA A 119 -0.80 -13.69 11.23
N GLY A 120 -0.92 -12.92 10.15
CA GLY A 120 -2.19 -12.60 9.51
C GLY A 120 -2.92 -13.83 8.97
N VAL A 121 -2.20 -14.74 8.31
CA VAL A 121 -2.76 -16.00 7.76
C VAL A 121 -3.11 -16.99 8.88
N ALA A 122 -2.28 -17.08 9.93
CA ALA A 122 -2.61 -17.86 11.12
C ALA A 122 -3.89 -17.32 11.77
N GLY A 123 -4.05 -16.00 11.90
CA GLY A 123 -5.26 -15.38 12.42
C GLY A 123 -6.52 -15.70 11.60
N LEU A 124 -6.40 -15.91 10.29
CA LEU A 124 -7.50 -16.38 9.44
C LEU A 124 -7.87 -17.84 9.76
N ALA A 125 -6.87 -18.73 9.91
CA ALA A 125 -7.07 -20.15 10.16
C ALA A 125 -7.61 -20.45 11.57
N PHE A 126 -7.11 -19.74 12.58
CA PHE A 126 -7.55 -19.84 13.98
C PHE A 126 -8.68 -18.86 14.31
N GLY A 127 -9.22 -18.16 13.31
CA GLY A 127 -10.30 -17.21 13.47
C GLY A 127 -11.47 -17.75 14.32
N PRO A 128 -12.04 -18.93 14.12
CA PRO A 128 -13.30 -19.32 14.79
C PRO A 128 -13.33 -19.27 16.32
N THR A 129 -12.19 -19.32 17.03
CA THR A 129 -12.13 -19.49 18.49
C THR A 129 -12.32 -18.23 19.35
N PHE A 130 -12.26 -17.02 18.79
CA PHE A 130 -12.33 -15.76 19.57
C PHE A 130 -13.56 -14.90 19.19
N SER A 131 -14.73 -15.11 19.78
CA SER A 131 -15.99 -14.55 19.25
C SER A 131 -16.10 -13.02 19.36
N ASP A 132 -15.73 -12.43 20.50
CA ASP A 132 -16.06 -11.02 20.79
C ASP A 132 -14.85 -10.06 20.74
N GLU A 133 -13.62 -10.54 20.98
CA GLU A 133 -12.42 -9.69 21.00
C GLU A 133 -11.84 -9.36 19.61
N LYS A 134 -12.17 -10.14 18.58
CA LYS A 134 -11.64 -9.95 17.21
C LYS A 134 -11.87 -8.57 16.65
N ARG A 135 -13.04 -7.97 16.93
CA ARG A 135 -13.40 -6.68 16.37
C ARG A 135 -12.51 -5.58 16.94
N VAL A 136 -12.28 -5.59 18.24
CA VAL A 136 -11.43 -4.60 18.91
C VAL A 136 -9.96 -4.78 18.49
N ILE A 137 -9.48 -6.02 18.42
CA ILE A 137 -8.11 -6.34 17.99
C ILE A 137 -7.88 -5.89 16.54
N SER A 138 -8.79 -6.22 15.62
CA SER A 138 -8.66 -5.84 14.20
C SER A 138 -8.81 -4.33 13.96
N GLN A 139 -9.70 -3.65 14.68
CA GLN A 139 -9.82 -2.20 14.63
C GLN A 139 -8.55 -1.52 15.14
N SER A 140 -8.01 -1.97 16.28
CA SER A 140 -6.77 -1.45 16.86
C SER A 140 -5.58 -1.68 15.92
N LEU A 141 -5.52 -2.85 15.28
CA LEU A 141 -4.49 -3.15 14.27
C LEU A 141 -4.59 -2.22 13.06
N ILE A 142 -5.79 -1.95 12.54
CA ILE A 142 -5.95 -0.97 11.45
C ILE A 142 -5.48 0.41 11.88
N VAL A 143 -5.85 0.86 13.08
CA VAL A 143 -5.45 2.19 13.55
C VAL A 143 -3.92 2.26 13.67
N ALA A 144 -3.29 1.27 14.28
CA ALA A 144 -1.84 1.18 14.38
C ALA A 144 -1.17 1.21 13.00
N VAL A 145 -1.68 0.42 12.05
CA VAL A 145 -1.14 0.39 10.68
C VAL A 145 -1.41 1.71 9.95
N THR A 146 -2.54 2.37 10.21
CA THR A 146 -2.84 3.70 9.64
C THR A 146 -1.83 4.72 10.12
N VAL A 147 -1.43 4.68 11.40
CA VAL A 147 -0.37 5.54 11.95
C VAL A 147 0.98 5.22 11.29
N LEU A 148 1.34 3.94 11.13
CA LEU A 148 2.56 3.53 10.44
C LEU A 148 2.57 3.98 8.97
N LEU A 149 1.43 3.89 8.28
CA LEU A 149 1.22 4.41 6.93
C LEU A 149 1.43 5.91 6.87
N ALA A 150 0.76 6.65 7.75
CA ALA A 150 0.89 8.11 7.84
C ALA A 150 2.35 8.51 8.10
N GLN A 151 3.04 7.82 8.99
CA GLN A 151 4.46 8.04 9.29
C GLN A 151 5.35 7.77 8.08
N GLY A 152 5.18 6.63 7.41
CA GLY A 152 5.96 6.27 6.22
C GLY A 152 5.76 7.25 5.06
N TYR A 153 4.53 7.72 4.87
CA TYR A 153 4.20 8.71 3.87
C TYR A 153 4.66 10.13 4.21
N ALA A 154 4.55 10.56 5.47
CA ALA A 154 5.08 11.85 5.92
C ALA A 154 6.60 11.91 5.72
N HIS A 155 7.29 10.79 5.97
CA HIS A 155 8.72 10.68 5.69
C HIS A 155 9.01 10.81 4.18
N GLN A 156 8.22 10.16 3.32
CA GLN A 156 8.36 10.28 1.87
C GLN A 156 8.11 11.71 1.36
N ILE A 157 7.05 12.37 1.84
CA ILE A 157 6.73 13.77 1.52
C ILE A 157 7.87 14.70 1.93
N ARG A 158 8.41 14.52 3.15
CA ARG A 158 9.54 15.32 3.65
C ARG A 158 10.79 15.14 2.80
N LEU A 159 11.07 13.92 2.34
CA LEU A 159 12.21 13.63 1.47
C LEU A 159 12.08 14.38 0.14
N ILE A 160 10.90 14.31 -0.50
CA ILE A 160 10.62 14.99 -1.79
C ILE A 160 10.75 16.52 -1.64
N TRP A 161 10.23 17.08 -0.55
CA TRP A 161 10.30 18.52 -0.29
C TRP A 161 11.73 19.03 -0.07
N ARG A 162 12.56 18.22 0.59
CA ARG A 162 13.97 18.55 0.85
C ARG A 162 14.83 18.38 -0.40
N SER A 163 14.65 17.29 -1.15
CA SER A 163 15.44 17.01 -2.34
C SER A 163 15.03 17.82 -3.57
N GLY A 164 13.82 18.38 -3.59
CA GLY A 164 13.26 19.02 -4.79
C GLY A 164 13.08 18.06 -5.97
N LYS A 165 13.20 16.75 -5.73
CA LYS A 165 13.09 15.67 -6.72
C LYS A 165 12.06 14.68 -6.23
N THR A 166 11.06 14.36 -7.05
CA THR A 166 10.10 13.30 -6.72
C THR A 166 10.72 11.90 -6.77
N GLY A 167 11.91 11.78 -7.38
CA GLY A 167 12.70 10.55 -7.40
C GLY A 167 11.92 9.37 -7.98
N ALA A 168 11.90 8.27 -7.23
CA ALA A 168 11.30 6.99 -7.62
C ALA A 168 9.76 6.92 -7.53
N VAL A 169 9.11 7.97 -7.04
CA VAL A 169 7.66 7.96 -6.90
C VAL A 169 7.03 8.01 -8.30
N SER A 170 6.07 7.14 -8.56
CA SER A 170 5.32 7.14 -9.82
C SER A 170 4.03 7.92 -9.66
N LEU A 171 3.85 8.96 -10.49
CA LEU A 171 2.61 9.73 -10.55
C LEU A 171 1.42 8.83 -10.92
N LYS A 172 1.59 7.97 -11.93
CA LYS A 172 0.54 7.03 -12.38
C LYS A 172 0.14 6.06 -11.27
N MET A 173 1.11 5.52 -10.53
CA MET A 173 0.83 4.63 -9.39
C MET A 173 0.07 5.36 -8.29
N SER A 174 0.45 6.61 -8.00
CA SER A 174 -0.24 7.44 -6.99
C SER A 174 -1.67 7.76 -7.37
N GLN A 175 -1.96 7.99 -8.66
CA GLN A 175 -3.32 8.18 -9.18
C GLN A 175 -4.18 6.92 -9.05
N PHE A 176 -3.63 5.73 -9.37
CA PHE A 176 -4.34 4.47 -9.18
C PHE A 176 -4.63 4.17 -7.71
N ILE A 177 -3.68 4.47 -6.82
CA ILE A 177 -3.90 4.31 -5.37
C ILE A 177 -5.00 5.28 -4.90
N LEU A 178 -4.99 6.53 -5.34
CA LEU A 178 -6.04 7.49 -5.01
C LEU A 178 -7.42 7.02 -5.51
N ALA A 179 -7.53 6.49 -6.72
CA ALA A 179 -8.79 5.96 -7.25
C ALA A 179 -9.31 4.75 -6.44
N MET A 180 -8.41 3.87 -6.03
CA MET A 180 -8.72 2.76 -5.12
C MET A 180 -9.16 3.27 -3.74
N ASP A 181 -8.49 4.28 -3.19
CA ASP A 181 -8.83 4.85 -1.87
C ASP A 181 -10.20 5.55 -1.90
N ILE A 182 -10.51 6.31 -2.96
CA ILE A 182 -11.86 6.90 -3.15
C ILE A 182 -12.93 5.81 -3.22
N SER A 183 -12.65 4.71 -3.93
CA SER A 183 -13.56 3.57 -4.00
C SER A 183 -13.72 2.88 -2.64
N THR A 184 -12.65 2.81 -1.85
CA THR A 184 -12.67 2.27 -0.49
C THR A 184 -13.45 3.17 0.47
N ILE A 185 -13.32 4.51 0.35
CA ILE A 185 -14.10 5.50 1.10
C ILE A 185 -15.58 5.31 0.79
N PHE A 186 -15.95 5.24 -0.49
CA PHE A 186 -17.32 5.01 -0.92
C PHE A 186 -17.86 3.69 -0.35
N PHE A 187 -17.08 2.61 -0.45
CA PHE A 187 -17.47 1.30 0.10
C PHE A 187 -17.64 1.32 1.63
N ALA A 188 -16.75 1.99 2.36
CA ALA A 188 -16.83 2.13 3.80
C ALA A 188 -18.08 2.93 4.25
N CYS A 189 -18.43 3.99 3.52
CA CYS A 189 -19.66 4.73 3.75
C CYS A 189 -20.91 3.84 3.53
N VAL A 190 -20.92 3.03 2.48
CA VAL A 190 -22.02 2.10 2.15
C VAL A 190 -22.11 0.94 3.15
N MET A 191 -21.00 0.48 3.71
CA MET A 191 -20.96 -0.56 4.76
C MET A 191 -21.52 -0.06 6.10
N GLY A 192 -21.61 1.26 6.29
CA GLY A 192 -22.08 1.93 7.49
C GLY A 192 -20.93 2.27 8.45
N LEU A 193 -21.02 3.44 9.09
CA LEU A 193 -19.96 3.98 9.94
C LEU A 193 -19.59 3.08 11.14
N LYS A 194 -20.54 2.31 11.68
CA LYS A 194 -20.27 1.41 12.83
C LYS A 194 -19.23 0.35 12.51
N THR A 195 -19.22 -0.17 11.30
CA THR A 195 -18.32 -1.23 10.83
C THR A 195 -17.18 -0.63 10.01
N GLY A 196 -17.48 0.25 9.07
CA GLY A 196 -16.55 0.78 8.07
C GLY A 196 -15.65 1.94 8.50
N TRP A 197 -15.80 2.54 9.69
CA TRP A 197 -14.95 3.67 10.10
C TRP A 197 -13.43 3.40 10.06
N PRO A 198 -12.89 2.19 10.36
CA PRO A 198 -11.45 1.94 10.29
C PRO A 198 -10.96 1.93 8.83
N LEU A 199 -11.74 1.34 7.92
CA LEU A 199 -11.48 1.39 6.48
C LEU A 199 -11.47 2.84 5.99
N LEU A 200 -12.46 3.61 6.42
CA LEU A 200 -12.62 5.02 6.07
C LEU A 200 -11.41 5.83 6.55
N LEU A 201 -10.99 5.66 7.81
CA LEU A 201 -9.84 6.36 8.37
C LEU A 201 -8.57 6.09 7.56
N LEU A 202 -8.27 4.81 7.28
CA LEU A 202 -7.08 4.44 6.52
C LEU A 202 -7.13 4.99 5.09
N ALA A 203 -8.27 4.82 4.41
CA ALA A 203 -8.45 5.28 3.04
C ALA A 203 -8.39 6.81 2.93
N CYS A 204 -8.95 7.55 3.90
CA CYS A 204 -8.82 9.01 3.98
C CYS A 204 -7.36 9.44 4.17
N VAL A 205 -6.64 8.85 5.12
CA VAL A 205 -5.22 9.16 5.36
C VAL A 205 -4.37 8.88 4.11
N SER A 206 -4.60 7.75 3.45
CA SER A 206 -3.92 7.40 2.21
C SER A 206 -4.27 8.38 1.07
N ALA A 207 -5.56 8.66 0.85
CA ALA A 207 -6.03 9.59 -0.18
C ALA A 207 -5.46 11.00 -0.01
N THR A 208 -5.53 11.56 1.21
CA THR A 208 -4.96 12.87 1.54
C THR A 208 -3.47 12.91 1.23
N THR A 209 -2.75 11.85 1.60
CA THR A 209 -1.32 11.75 1.29
C THR A 209 -1.08 11.74 -0.23
N LYS A 210 -1.82 10.94 -1.00
CA LYS A 210 -1.63 10.86 -2.46
C LYS A 210 -1.93 12.19 -3.13
N LEU A 211 -2.91 12.95 -2.65
CA LEU A 211 -3.16 14.31 -3.11
C LEU A 211 -1.97 15.23 -2.85
N ILE A 212 -1.37 15.19 -1.65
CA ILE A 212 -0.18 15.97 -1.31
C ILE A 212 0.99 15.58 -2.24
N ILE A 213 1.22 14.29 -2.46
CA ILE A 213 2.27 13.81 -3.36
C ILE A 213 2.02 14.30 -4.80
N MET A 214 0.79 14.22 -5.30
CA MET A 214 0.43 14.70 -6.64
C MET A 214 0.60 16.22 -6.77
N TRP A 215 0.29 16.97 -5.71
CA TRP A 215 0.58 18.40 -5.66
C TRP A 215 2.08 18.66 -5.69
N LEU A 216 2.89 17.89 -4.95
CA LEU A 216 4.35 17.98 -5.00
C LEU A 216 4.91 17.70 -6.40
N PHE A 217 4.35 16.75 -7.16
CA PHE A 217 4.71 16.54 -8.57
C PHE A 217 4.46 17.76 -9.45
N ARG A 218 3.38 18.51 -9.20
CA ARG A 218 3.11 19.77 -9.92
C ARG A 218 4.11 20.84 -9.49
N TRP A 219 4.30 21.02 -8.19
CA TRP A 219 5.25 21.98 -7.62
C TRP A 219 6.67 21.76 -8.14
N GLU A 220 7.12 20.52 -8.22
CA GLU A 220 8.44 20.12 -8.72
C GLU A 220 8.66 20.49 -10.20
N LYS A 221 7.59 20.60 -11.00
CA LYS A 221 7.65 20.98 -12.43
C LYS A 221 7.56 22.48 -12.67
N THR A 222 6.86 23.21 -11.81
CA THR A 222 6.52 24.62 -12.03
C THR A 222 7.30 25.59 -11.14
N SER A 223 7.87 25.14 -10.02
CA SER A 223 8.45 26.03 -9.01
C SER A 223 9.94 26.31 -9.23
N PRO A 224 10.35 27.60 -9.30
CA PRO A 224 11.76 28.00 -9.32
C PRO A 224 12.52 27.55 -8.07
N ALA A 225 11.87 27.54 -6.89
CA ALA A 225 12.48 27.09 -5.64
C ALA A 225 12.82 25.59 -5.65
N ALA A 226 12.05 24.77 -6.39
CA ALA A 226 12.38 23.37 -6.59
C ALA A 226 13.59 23.20 -7.53
N GLN A 227 13.74 24.06 -8.55
CA GLN A 227 14.92 24.06 -9.41
C GLN A 227 16.20 24.42 -8.64
N VAL A 228 16.16 25.44 -7.78
CA VAL A 228 17.32 25.83 -6.95
C VAL A 228 17.74 24.68 -6.02
N LYS A 229 16.79 24.00 -5.37
CA LYS A 229 17.07 22.83 -4.52
C LYS A 229 17.64 21.63 -5.28
N ARG A 230 17.35 21.48 -6.58
CA ARG A 230 17.92 20.42 -7.42
C ARG A 230 19.37 20.68 -7.81
N GLN A 231 19.75 21.95 -7.90
CA GLN A 231 21.07 22.43 -8.33
C GLN A 231 22.02 22.66 -7.16
N ALA A 232 21.50 22.77 -5.93
CA ALA A 232 22.32 22.78 -4.73
C ALA A 232 23.05 21.42 -4.57
N PRO A 233 24.38 21.39 -4.38
CA PRO A 233 25.09 20.16 -4.08
C PRO A 233 24.58 19.55 -2.76
N ALA A 234 24.44 18.23 -2.75
CA ALA A 234 23.89 17.44 -1.65
C ALA A 234 24.79 17.46 -0.40
#